data_AF-M5T850-F1
#
_entry.id   AF-M5T850-F1
#
_cell.length_a   1.000
_cell.length_b   1.000
_cell.length_c   1.000
_cell.angle_alpha   90.00
_cell.angle_beta   90.00
_cell.angle_gamma   90.00
#
_symmetry.space_group_name_H-M   'P 1'
#
loop_
_entity.id
_entity.type
_entity.pdbx_description
1 polymer ?
#
loop_
_entity_poly.entity_id
_entity_poly.type
_entity_poly.pdbx_seq_one_letter_code
_entity_poly.pdbx_strand_id
1 'polypeptide(L)'
;MNRFKIESRSNVIVVDAIRDGDLLGFAHVVPWRDGVFVCRLQVKIEHRRQRVGTEIMQRILTEHGDRPIYLHPAPFNGEPMDTNQLTDWYQRLGFEPCPLDVGTAPILRYQEPKRMDRSQLRRLLVEAMADPDHKAVTITYRSKQHVLTTRTISPIRFESAGTVLATCCGRGEPRQFTFDQIITAEKRAASDVLMPEGVAEVEGT
;
A
#
# COMPACT_ATOMS: atom_id res chain seq x y z
N MET A 1 -16.33 -5.47 -13.86
CA MET A 1 -15.09 -4.75 -13.50
C MET A 1 -15.32 -3.28 -13.80
N ASN A 2 -14.98 -2.36 -12.90
CA ASN A 2 -15.18 -0.93 -13.14
C ASN A 2 -14.26 -0.43 -14.25
N ARG A 3 -14.78 0.45 -15.11
CA ARG A 3 -13.97 1.20 -16.08
C ARG A 3 -13.60 2.54 -15.45
N PHE A 4 -12.35 2.94 -15.65
CA PHE A 4 -11.87 4.24 -15.17
C PHE A 4 -11.66 5.18 -16.34
N LYS A 5 -12.08 6.42 -16.18
CA LYS A 5 -11.81 7.50 -17.13
C LYS A 5 -10.97 8.55 -16.41
N ILE A 6 -9.86 8.95 -17.03
CA ILE A 6 -9.03 10.03 -16.54
C ILE A 6 -9.10 11.17 -17.56
N GLU A 7 -9.49 12.35 -17.09
CA GLU A 7 -9.54 13.55 -17.91
C GLU A 7 -8.83 14.69 -17.22
N SER A 8 -8.09 15.49 -17.99
CA SER A 8 -7.55 16.76 -17.51
C SER A 8 -8.43 17.90 -17.98
N ARG A 9 -8.89 18.74 -17.04
CA ARG A 9 -9.69 19.94 -17.31
C ARG A 9 -9.18 21.08 -16.43
N SER A 10 -8.63 22.13 -17.05
CA SER A 10 -8.25 23.37 -16.36
C SER A 10 -7.40 23.15 -15.09
N ASN A 11 -6.31 22.37 -15.20
CA ASN A 11 -5.42 21.97 -14.10
C ASN A 11 -6.03 21.03 -13.04
N VAL A 12 -7.23 20.51 -13.26
CA VAL A 12 -7.83 19.45 -12.46
C VAL A 12 -7.79 18.15 -13.24
N ILE A 13 -7.22 17.11 -12.65
CA ILE A 13 -7.30 15.74 -13.13
C ILE A 13 -8.51 15.10 -12.47
N VAL A 14 -9.46 14.66 -13.28
CA VAL A 14 -10.67 13.98 -12.83
C VAL A 14 -10.47 12.49 -13.05
N VAL A 15 -10.68 11.69 -12.00
CA VAL A 15 -10.64 10.22 -12.06
C VAL A 15 -12.05 9.69 -11.79
N ASP A 16 -12.73 9.25 -12.84
CA ASP A 16 -14.08 8.72 -12.77
C ASP A 16 -14.09 7.20 -12.69
N ALA A 17 -14.94 6.64 -11.83
CA ALA A 17 -15.28 5.23 -11.82
C ALA A 17 -16.65 5.02 -12.47
N ILE A 18 -16.69 4.28 -13.57
CA ILE A 18 -17.90 4.06 -14.39
C ILE A 18 -18.19 2.56 -14.50
N ARG A 19 -19.45 2.17 -14.35
CA ARG A 19 -19.92 0.80 -14.59
C ARG A 19 -21.21 0.86 -15.38
N ASP A 20 -21.26 0.12 -16.49
CA ASP A 20 -22.44 0.03 -17.37
C ASP A 20 -22.96 1.40 -17.88
N GLY A 21 -22.05 2.38 -18.01
CA GLY A 21 -22.37 3.75 -18.43
C GLY A 21 -22.66 4.71 -17.27
N ASP A 22 -22.88 4.18 -16.07
CA ASP A 22 -23.19 4.98 -14.88
C ASP A 22 -21.92 5.40 -14.13
N LEU A 23 -21.83 6.71 -13.83
CA LEU A 23 -20.82 7.25 -12.94
C LEU A 23 -21.11 6.78 -11.50
N LEU A 24 -20.21 6.01 -10.91
CA LEU A 24 -20.32 5.48 -9.54
C LEU A 24 -19.67 6.39 -8.50
N GLY A 25 -18.62 7.10 -8.90
CA GLY A 25 -17.85 7.99 -8.06
C GLY A 25 -16.73 8.66 -8.85
N PHE A 26 -16.13 9.67 -8.26
CA PHE A 26 -15.06 10.44 -8.90
C PHE A 26 -14.09 11.00 -7.86
N ALA A 27 -12.91 11.38 -8.33
CA ALA A 27 -11.98 12.20 -7.57
C ALA A 27 -11.42 13.34 -8.41
N HIS A 28 -11.15 14.46 -7.75
CA HIS A 28 -10.44 15.60 -8.32
C HIS A 28 -9.04 15.67 -7.71
N VAL A 29 -8.03 15.73 -8.59
CA VAL A 29 -6.62 15.80 -8.23
C VAL A 29 -6.04 17.05 -8.87
N VAL A 30 -5.36 17.88 -8.09
CA VAL A 30 -4.74 19.11 -8.58
C VAL A 30 -3.24 19.12 -8.27
N PRO A 31 -2.39 19.73 -9.10
CA PRO A 31 -1.01 19.99 -8.72
C PRO A 31 -0.94 20.79 -7.42
N TRP A 32 -0.10 20.36 -6.49
CA TRP A 32 0.06 21.05 -5.21
C TRP A 32 1.45 20.82 -4.64
N ARG A 33 2.19 21.92 -4.44
CA ARG A 33 3.59 21.90 -4.00
C ARG A 33 4.46 21.03 -4.92
N ASP A 34 5.23 20.11 -4.36
CA ASP A 34 6.08 19.12 -5.01
C ASP A 34 5.31 17.85 -5.45
N GLY A 35 3.98 17.84 -5.31
CA GLY A 35 3.14 16.68 -5.58
C GLY A 35 1.76 17.03 -6.12
N VAL A 36 0.76 16.27 -5.68
CA VAL A 36 -0.66 16.49 -6.01
C VAL A 36 -1.54 16.47 -4.78
N PHE A 37 -2.68 17.15 -4.83
CA PHE A 37 -3.68 17.18 -3.77
C PHE A 37 -5.00 16.58 -4.26
N VAL A 38 -5.52 15.57 -3.57
CA VAL A 38 -6.87 15.03 -3.80
C VAL A 38 -7.87 15.93 -3.08
N CYS A 39 -8.40 16.91 -3.81
CA CYS A 39 -9.28 17.92 -3.22
C CYS A 39 -10.72 17.44 -3.03
N ARG A 40 -11.13 16.41 -3.76
CA ARG A 40 -12.46 15.81 -3.64
C ARG A 40 -12.40 14.34 -4.01
N LEU A 41 -13.03 13.49 -3.19
CA LEU A 41 -13.34 12.10 -3.50
C LEU A 41 -14.79 11.86 -3.11
N GLN A 42 -15.63 11.42 -4.05
CA GLN A 42 -17.04 11.15 -3.80
C GLN A 42 -17.46 9.84 -4.42
N VAL A 43 -18.21 9.04 -3.65
CA VAL A 43 -18.81 7.79 -4.10
C VAL A 43 -20.30 7.85 -3.79
N LYS A 44 -21.13 7.55 -4.79
CA LYS A 44 -22.58 7.41 -4.64
C LYS A 44 -22.90 6.45 -3.51
N ILE A 45 -23.90 6.79 -2.68
CA ILE A 45 -24.15 6.11 -1.41
C ILE A 45 -24.43 4.61 -1.60
N GLU A 46 -25.16 4.26 -2.65
CA GLU A 46 -25.51 2.91 -3.06
C GLU A 46 -24.28 2.07 -3.50
N HIS A 47 -23.18 2.72 -3.88
CA HIS A 47 -21.92 2.08 -4.29
C HIS A 47 -20.83 2.12 -3.23
N ARG A 48 -21.13 2.65 -2.03
CA ARG A 48 -20.21 2.58 -0.89
C ARG A 48 -20.05 1.15 -0.43
N ARG A 49 -18.89 0.87 0.18
CA ARG A 49 -18.47 -0.47 0.61
C ARG A 49 -18.35 -1.50 -0.53
N GLN A 50 -18.60 -1.12 -1.79
CA GLN A 50 -18.33 -1.91 -2.99
C GLN A 50 -16.94 -1.63 -3.57
N ARG A 51 -15.99 -1.19 -2.75
CA ARG A 51 -14.59 -0.86 -3.09
C ARG A 51 -14.38 0.26 -4.13
N VAL A 52 -15.43 0.92 -4.62
CA VAL A 52 -15.32 1.99 -5.63
C VAL A 52 -14.32 3.09 -5.22
N GLY A 53 -14.44 3.64 -4.01
CA GLY A 53 -13.49 4.66 -3.53
C GLY A 53 -12.06 4.14 -3.42
N THR A 54 -11.89 2.87 -3.07
CA THR A 54 -10.56 2.23 -2.99
C THR A 54 -9.95 2.09 -4.36
N GLU A 55 -10.73 1.71 -5.37
CA GLU A 55 -10.24 1.57 -6.74
C GLU A 55 -9.91 2.95 -7.37
N ILE A 56 -10.71 3.99 -7.10
CA ILE A 56 -10.38 5.37 -7.50
C ILE A 56 -9.03 5.79 -6.89
N MET A 57 -8.85 5.60 -5.57
CA MET A 57 -7.59 5.95 -4.92
C MET A 57 -6.41 5.13 -5.43
N GLN A 58 -6.57 3.81 -5.63
CA GLN A 58 -5.53 2.98 -6.24
C GLN A 58 -5.13 3.49 -7.63
N ARG A 59 -6.09 4.00 -8.40
CA ARG A 59 -5.78 4.62 -9.69
C ARG A 59 -4.95 5.88 -9.52
N ILE A 60 -5.32 6.78 -8.59
CA ILE A 60 -4.53 7.98 -8.27
C ILE A 60 -3.12 7.61 -7.83
N LEU A 61 -2.97 6.63 -6.93
CA LEU A 61 -1.67 6.13 -6.47
C LEU A 61 -0.83 5.54 -7.62
N THR A 62 -1.47 4.91 -8.60
CA THR A 62 -0.77 4.34 -9.76
C THR A 62 -0.25 5.44 -10.69
N GLU A 63 -1.04 6.48 -10.92
CA GLU A 63 -0.72 7.57 -11.85
C GLU A 63 0.19 8.66 -11.23
N HIS A 64 0.14 8.81 -9.91
CA HIS A 64 0.83 9.91 -9.19
C HIS A 64 1.70 9.42 -8.02
N GLY A 65 1.90 8.12 -7.84
CA GLY A 65 2.70 7.57 -6.73
C GLY A 65 4.20 7.88 -6.82
N ASP A 66 4.66 8.42 -7.94
CA ASP A 66 6.03 8.88 -8.16
C ASP A 66 6.37 10.16 -7.39
N ARG A 67 5.35 10.85 -6.87
CA ARG A 67 5.46 12.11 -6.13
C ARG A 67 4.55 12.06 -4.90
N PRO A 68 4.69 13.01 -3.95
CA PRO A 68 3.79 13.08 -2.82
C PRO A 68 2.33 13.26 -3.24
N ILE A 69 1.41 12.56 -2.58
CA ILE A 69 -0.03 12.75 -2.74
C ILE A 69 -0.58 13.21 -1.40
N TYR A 70 -1.30 14.32 -1.40
CA TYR A 70 -1.85 14.94 -0.20
C TYR A 70 -3.38 14.92 -0.25
N LEU A 71 -4.02 14.88 0.92
CA LEU A 71 -5.46 15.04 1.02
C LEU A 71 -5.88 15.49 2.41
N HIS A 72 -7.11 15.96 2.49
CA HIS A 72 -7.79 16.23 3.76
C HIS A 72 -8.90 15.18 3.98
N PRO A 73 -8.89 14.39 5.07
CA PRO A 73 -9.94 13.45 5.39
C PRO A 73 -11.13 14.20 6.00
N ALA A 74 -11.89 14.93 5.18
CA ALA A 74 -13.17 15.51 5.60
C ALA A 74 -14.33 14.72 5.00
N PRO A 75 -15.30 14.23 5.80
CA PRO A 75 -16.57 13.76 5.25
C PRO A 75 -17.29 14.93 4.56
N PHE A 76 -18.04 14.63 3.50
CA PHE A 76 -18.88 15.63 2.86
C PHE A 76 -20.05 15.98 3.79
N ASN A 77 -20.43 17.26 3.84
CA ASN A 77 -21.52 17.73 4.70
C ASN A 77 -22.79 16.89 4.53
N GLY A 78 -23.33 16.38 5.64
CA GLY A 78 -24.57 15.60 5.66
C GLY A 78 -24.42 14.08 5.57
N GLU A 79 -23.19 13.56 5.59
CA GLU A 79 -22.95 12.11 5.53
C GLU A 79 -22.53 11.51 6.88
N PRO A 80 -22.94 10.26 7.19
CA PRO A 80 -22.75 9.65 8.50
C PRO A 80 -21.33 9.10 8.75
N MET A 81 -20.33 9.48 7.94
CA MET A 81 -18.99 8.92 8.05
C MET A 81 -18.13 9.79 8.99
N ASP A 82 -17.70 9.19 10.08
CA ASP A 82 -16.81 9.84 11.04
C ASP A 82 -15.42 10.11 10.43
N THR A 83 -14.83 11.25 10.79
CA THR A 83 -13.49 11.68 10.34
C THR A 83 -12.42 10.65 10.70
N ASN A 84 -12.53 9.97 11.86
CA ASN A 84 -11.56 8.94 12.24
C ASN A 84 -11.69 7.70 11.33
N GLN A 85 -12.91 7.27 11.01
CA GLN A 85 -13.12 6.14 10.08
C GLN A 85 -12.53 6.43 8.70
N LEU A 86 -12.69 7.66 8.21
CA LEU A 86 -12.13 8.09 6.93
C LEU A 86 -10.59 8.16 6.99
N THR A 87 -10.04 8.65 8.10
CA THR A 87 -8.59 8.69 8.36
C THR A 87 -8.00 7.28 8.38
N ASP A 88 -8.59 6.35 9.13
CA ASP A 88 -8.17 4.94 9.18
C ASP A 88 -8.19 4.30 7.80
N TRP A 89 -9.20 4.63 6.99
CA TRP A 89 -9.30 4.11 5.63
C TRP A 89 -8.15 4.59 4.74
N TYR A 90 -7.79 5.88 4.80
CA TYR A 90 -6.63 6.39 4.07
C TYR A 90 -5.31 5.83 4.60
N GLN A 91 -5.17 5.66 5.92
CA GLN A 91 -3.98 5.05 6.51
C GLN A 91 -3.75 3.61 6.03
N ARG A 92 -4.82 2.83 5.84
CA ARG A 92 -4.73 1.49 5.21
C ARG A 92 -4.29 1.52 3.75
N LEU A 93 -4.38 2.67 3.07
CA LEU A 93 -3.84 2.89 1.73
C LEU A 93 -2.39 3.39 1.75
N GLY A 94 -1.79 3.53 2.94
CA GLY A 94 -0.41 3.99 3.14
C GLY A 94 -0.27 5.50 3.30
N PHE A 95 -1.37 6.22 3.57
CA PHE A 95 -1.28 7.63 3.93
C PHE A 95 -0.89 7.79 5.40
N GLU A 96 -0.05 8.78 5.68
CA GLU A 96 0.41 9.09 7.04
C GLU A 96 0.05 10.54 7.40
N PRO A 97 -0.13 10.86 8.69
CA PRO A 97 -0.28 12.24 9.13
C PRO A 97 0.89 13.11 8.65
N CYS A 98 0.56 14.22 8.01
CA CYS A 98 1.54 15.15 7.50
C CYS A 98 1.61 16.36 8.45
N PRO A 99 2.80 16.73 8.97
CA PRO A 99 2.95 17.86 9.89
C PRO A 99 2.82 19.23 9.20
N LEU A 100 2.16 19.28 8.03
CA LEU A 100 1.91 20.52 7.32
C LEU A 100 0.76 21.25 8.00
N ASP A 101 1.08 22.42 8.55
CA ASP A 101 0.13 23.30 9.21
C ASP A 101 -0.69 24.06 8.15
N VAL A 102 -1.85 23.52 7.79
CA VAL A 102 -2.77 24.13 6.81
C VAL A 102 -4.14 24.25 7.46
N GLY A 103 -4.22 25.09 8.50
CA GLY A 103 -5.44 25.31 9.26
C GLY A 103 -5.71 24.23 10.30
N THR A 104 -6.98 24.04 10.66
CA THR A 104 -7.38 23.23 11.83
C THR A 104 -7.52 21.74 11.55
N ALA A 105 -7.28 21.31 10.31
CA ALA A 105 -7.78 20.05 9.81
C ALA A 105 -6.62 19.21 9.24
N PRO A 106 -6.44 17.94 9.67
CA PRO A 106 -5.19 17.20 9.46
C PRO A 106 -5.00 16.88 7.97
N ILE A 107 -3.81 17.16 7.42
CA ILE A 107 -3.44 16.68 6.10
C ILE A 107 -2.85 15.29 6.22
N LEU A 108 -3.28 14.39 5.34
CA LEU A 108 -2.62 13.11 5.14
C LEU A 108 -1.75 13.17 3.90
N ARG A 109 -0.58 12.52 3.97
CA ARG A 109 0.38 12.41 2.87
C ARG A 109 0.65 10.94 2.56
N TYR A 110 0.57 10.57 1.30
CA TYR A 110 1.15 9.35 0.77
C TYR A 110 2.45 9.70 0.04
N GLN A 111 3.47 8.90 0.28
CA GLN A 111 4.70 8.91 -0.50
C GLN A 111 5.11 7.45 -0.71
N GLU A 112 5.24 7.01 -1.95
CA GLU A 112 5.78 5.68 -2.17
C GLU A 112 7.22 5.63 -1.64
N PRO A 113 7.60 4.60 -0.85
CA PRO A 113 8.97 4.45 -0.39
C PRO A 113 9.93 4.41 -1.57
N LYS A 114 11.12 5.02 -1.40
CA LYS A 114 12.16 4.94 -2.42
C LYS A 114 12.50 3.47 -2.67
N ARG A 115 12.38 3.04 -3.93
CA ARG A 115 12.71 1.67 -4.32
C ARG A 115 14.17 1.36 -3.99
N MET A 116 14.38 0.24 -3.32
CA MET A 116 15.69 -0.34 -3.05
C MET A 116 16.34 -0.78 -4.37
N ASP A 117 17.65 -0.57 -4.48
CA ASP A 117 18.41 -1.05 -5.62
C ASP A 117 18.31 -2.57 -5.78
N ARG A 118 18.26 -3.07 -7.02
CA ARG A 118 18.04 -4.48 -7.31
C ARG A 118 19.18 -5.36 -6.79
N SER A 119 20.42 -4.88 -6.84
CA SER A 119 21.58 -5.61 -6.33
C SER A 119 21.56 -5.68 -4.80
N GLN A 120 21.16 -4.58 -4.14
CA GLN A 120 20.98 -4.53 -2.70
C GLN A 120 19.86 -5.46 -2.23
N LEU A 121 18.71 -5.45 -2.91
CA LEU A 121 17.60 -6.36 -2.64
C LEU A 121 18.03 -7.82 -2.80
N ARG A 122 18.71 -8.15 -3.91
CA ARG A 122 19.20 -9.50 -4.17
C ARG A 122 20.14 -9.97 -3.05
N ARG A 123 21.11 -9.13 -2.66
CA ARG A 123 22.05 -9.44 -1.59
C ARG A 123 21.32 -9.74 -0.28
N LEU A 124 20.36 -8.89 0.09
CA LEU A 124 19.57 -9.06 1.31
C LEU A 124 18.79 -10.39 1.31
N LEU A 125 18.13 -10.72 0.19
CA LEU A 125 17.38 -11.97 0.06
C LEU A 125 18.29 -13.22 0.07
N VAL A 126 19.48 -13.15 -0.55
CA VAL A 126 20.47 -14.24 -0.49
C VAL A 126 20.97 -14.46 0.93
N GLU A 127 21.25 -13.39 1.68
CA GLU A 127 21.70 -13.49 3.06
C GLU A 127 20.65 -14.10 4.00
N ALA A 128 19.36 -13.80 3.78
CA ALA A 128 18.26 -14.40 4.54
C ALA A 128 18.02 -15.86 4.14
N MET A 129 18.14 -16.19 2.85
CA MET A 129 18.03 -17.57 2.35
C MET A 129 19.12 -18.49 2.89
N ALA A 130 20.33 -17.96 3.14
CA ALA A 130 21.45 -18.74 3.66
C ALA A 130 21.28 -19.18 5.13
N ASP A 131 20.35 -18.58 5.87
CA ASP A 131 20.15 -18.81 7.29
C ASP A 131 18.66 -18.58 7.67
N PRO A 132 17.75 -19.43 7.14
CA PRO A 132 16.31 -19.21 7.24
C PRO A 132 15.77 -19.36 8.66
N ASP A 133 16.49 -20.07 9.53
CA ASP A 133 16.12 -20.31 10.93
C ASP A 133 16.30 -19.06 11.80
N HIS A 134 17.25 -18.19 11.45
CA HIS A 134 17.54 -16.97 12.20
C HIS A 134 17.15 -15.69 11.47
N LYS A 135 16.91 -15.74 10.15
CA LYS A 135 16.66 -14.55 9.33
C LYS A 135 15.33 -14.62 8.60
N ALA A 136 14.60 -13.52 8.71
CA ALA A 136 13.43 -13.24 7.89
C ALA A 136 13.61 -11.89 7.18
N VAL A 137 12.76 -11.64 6.18
CA VAL A 137 12.75 -10.36 5.46
C VAL A 137 11.36 -9.78 5.48
N THR A 138 11.22 -8.55 5.95
CA THR A 138 10.01 -7.76 5.73
C THR A 138 10.14 -7.04 4.40
N ILE A 139 9.31 -7.39 3.43
CA ILE A 139 9.23 -6.73 2.13
C ILE A 139 8.02 -5.79 2.09
N THR A 140 8.19 -4.62 1.49
CA THR A 140 7.08 -3.81 0.99
C THR A 140 7.04 -3.98 -0.52
N TYR A 141 5.91 -4.43 -1.04
CA TYR A 141 5.77 -4.73 -2.46
C TYR A 141 4.41 -4.25 -2.99
N ARG A 142 4.35 -4.01 -4.30
CA ARG A 142 3.11 -3.68 -5.00
C ARG A 142 2.45 -4.96 -5.48
N SER A 143 1.26 -5.25 -4.96
CA SER A 143 0.44 -6.38 -5.38
C SER A 143 -0.10 -6.22 -6.82
N LYS A 144 -0.68 -7.28 -7.38
CA LYS A 144 -1.35 -7.23 -8.70
C LYS A 144 -2.50 -6.21 -8.75
N GLN A 145 -3.08 -5.89 -7.59
CA GLN A 145 -4.13 -4.87 -7.45
C GLN A 145 -3.55 -3.47 -7.18
N HIS A 146 -2.24 -3.27 -7.43
CA HIS A 146 -1.53 -2.00 -7.21
C HIS A 146 -1.55 -1.50 -5.76
N VAL A 147 -1.91 -2.36 -4.80
CA VAL A 147 -1.86 -2.04 -3.36
C VAL A 147 -0.45 -2.28 -2.84
N LEU A 148 0.11 -1.25 -2.20
CA LEU A 148 1.33 -1.36 -1.40
C LEU A 148 1.06 -2.28 -0.21
N THR A 149 1.79 -3.38 -0.12
CA THR A 149 1.58 -4.41 0.89
C THR A 149 2.89 -4.73 1.57
N THR A 150 2.88 -4.79 2.90
CA THR A 150 4.03 -5.23 3.69
C THR A 150 3.84 -6.68 4.15
N ARG A 151 4.87 -7.52 4.01
CA ARG A 151 4.86 -8.91 4.49
C ARG A 151 6.23 -9.32 4.99
N THR A 152 6.26 -10.08 6.07
CA THR A 152 7.44 -10.82 6.50
C THR A 152 7.45 -12.19 5.83
N ILE A 153 8.58 -12.54 5.24
CA ILE A 153 8.79 -13.77 4.47
C ILE A 153 10.00 -14.55 4.96
N SER A 154 9.81 -15.86 5.16
CA SER A 154 10.84 -16.89 5.42
C SER A 154 10.16 -18.28 5.45
N PRO A 155 10.79 -19.37 4.97
CA PRO A 155 12.04 -19.41 4.19
C PRO A 155 11.86 -18.79 2.79
N ILE A 156 12.97 -18.47 2.14
CA ILE A 156 13.04 -17.84 0.81
C ILE A 156 13.81 -18.75 -0.14
N ARG A 157 13.34 -18.91 -1.37
CA ARG A 157 14.04 -19.62 -2.47
C ARG A 157 13.97 -18.80 -3.76
N PHE A 158 15.04 -18.80 -4.55
CA PHE A 158 15.02 -18.22 -5.89
C PHE A 158 14.44 -19.21 -6.90
N GLU A 159 13.44 -18.77 -7.67
CA GLU A 159 12.91 -19.54 -8.81
C GLU A 159 13.58 -19.12 -10.12
N SER A 160 13.98 -17.85 -10.23
CA SER A 160 14.72 -17.32 -11.38
C SER A 160 15.54 -16.09 -10.99
N ALA A 161 16.22 -15.46 -11.95
CA ALA A 161 17.01 -14.24 -11.72
C ALA A 161 16.19 -13.06 -11.18
N GLY A 162 14.87 -13.02 -11.41
CA GLY A 162 13.98 -11.93 -11.01
C GLY A 162 12.84 -12.33 -10.09
N THR A 163 12.78 -13.59 -9.65
CA THR A 163 11.64 -14.15 -8.94
C THR A 163 12.09 -14.97 -7.75
N VAL A 164 11.39 -14.80 -6.63
CA VAL A 164 11.55 -15.61 -5.42
C VAL A 164 10.22 -16.23 -5.00
N LEU A 165 10.29 -17.44 -4.48
CA LEU A 165 9.21 -18.12 -3.77
C LEU A 165 9.53 -18.03 -2.27
N ALA A 166 8.60 -17.54 -1.46
CA ALA A 166 8.81 -17.45 -0.02
C ALA A 166 7.52 -17.67 0.77
N THR A 167 7.64 -18.27 1.95
CA THR A 167 6.50 -18.46 2.86
C THR A 167 6.21 -17.16 3.60
N CYS A 168 4.93 -16.76 3.62
CA CYS A 168 4.51 -15.60 4.38
C CYS A 168 4.30 -15.98 5.85
N CYS A 169 5.09 -15.42 6.77
CA CYS A 169 5.08 -15.79 8.19
C CYS A 169 3.68 -15.69 8.83
N GLY A 170 2.88 -14.69 8.45
CA GLY A 170 1.52 -14.52 8.98
C GLY A 170 0.42 -15.37 8.33
N ARG A 171 0.74 -16.22 7.34
CA ARG A 171 -0.25 -17.07 6.64
C ARG A 171 0.18 -18.52 6.44
N GLY A 172 1.46 -18.86 6.57
CA GLY A 172 1.99 -20.20 6.34
C GLY A 172 2.01 -20.64 4.86
N GLU A 173 1.44 -19.85 3.94
CA GLU A 173 1.39 -20.19 2.51
C GLU A 173 2.63 -19.65 1.74
N PRO A 174 3.26 -20.48 0.90
CA PRO A 174 4.24 -20.03 -0.08
C PRO A 174 3.63 -19.07 -1.11
N ARG A 175 4.34 -17.99 -1.42
CA ARG A 175 3.96 -17.01 -2.45
C ARG A 175 5.14 -16.64 -3.32
N GLN A 176 4.85 -16.46 -4.60
CA GLN A 176 5.82 -15.97 -5.56
C GLN A 176 5.83 -14.44 -5.59
N PHE A 177 7.02 -13.85 -5.53
CA PHE A 177 7.26 -12.42 -5.63
C PHE A 177 8.24 -12.15 -6.77
N THR A 178 7.97 -11.10 -7.54
CA THR A 178 8.91 -10.61 -8.55
C THR A 178 9.68 -9.41 -7.99
N PHE A 179 10.95 -9.27 -8.38
CA PHE A 179 11.80 -8.18 -7.93
C PHE A 179 11.23 -6.82 -8.34
N ASP A 180 10.58 -6.76 -9.49
CA ASP A 180 9.95 -5.54 -10.00
C ASP A 180 8.75 -5.11 -9.14
N GLN A 181 8.15 -6.02 -8.37
CA GLN A 181 7.08 -5.67 -7.42
C GLN A 181 7.61 -5.25 -6.06
N ILE A 182 8.79 -5.70 -5.64
CA ILE A 182 9.37 -5.37 -4.34
C ILE A 182 9.96 -3.96 -4.39
N ILE A 183 9.48 -3.10 -3.49
CA ILE A 183 9.88 -1.70 -3.39
C ILE A 183 10.97 -1.57 -2.33
N THR A 184 10.75 -2.08 -1.12
CA THR A 184 11.78 -2.12 -0.07
C THR A 184 11.85 -3.52 0.56
N ALA A 185 12.97 -3.79 1.21
CA ALA A 185 13.18 -4.99 2.00
C ALA A 185 14.01 -4.64 3.24
N GLU A 186 13.62 -5.19 4.39
CA GLU A 186 14.31 -5.01 5.66
C GLU A 186 14.57 -6.37 6.30
N LYS A 187 15.76 -6.54 6.86
CA LYS A 187 16.07 -7.75 7.63
C LYS A 187 15.30 -7.72 8.95
N ARG A 188 14.87 -8.90 9.38
CA ARG A 188 14.31 -9.17 10.70
C ARG A 188 14.92 -10.44 11.26
N ALA A 189 15.05 -10.51 12.59
CA ALA A 189 15.35 -11.79 13.23
C ALA A 189 14.13 -12.70 13.08
N ALA A 190 14.36 -13.97 12.76
CA ALA A 190 13.30 -14.95 12.66
C ALA A 190 12.57 -15.14 14.00
N SER A 191 13.29 -15.03 15.12
CA SER A 191 12.73 -15.06 16.48
C SER A 191 11.63 -14.02 16.70
N ASP A 192 11.72 -12.85 16.06
CA ASP A 192 10.76 -11.76 16.26
C ASP A 192 9.42 -12.02 15.54
N VAL A 193 9.36 -13.00 14.63
CA VAL A 193 8.28 -13.12 13.63
C VAL A 193 7.79 -14.54 13.34
N LEU A 194 8.59 -15.58 13.58
CA LEU A 194 8.22 -16.99 13.35
C LEU A 194 7.83 -17.72 14.63
N MET A 195 8.44 -17.37 15.76
CA MET A 195 8.21 -18.01 17.06
C MET A 195 8.27 -16.96 18.19
N PRO A 196 7.19 -16.19 18.40
CA PRO A 196 7.17 -15.14 19.44
C PRO A 196 7.21 -15.71 20.86
N GLU A 197 6.88 -16.99 21.06
CA GLU A 197 6.95 -17.68 22.35
C GLU A 197 8.21 -18.55 22.38
N GLY A 198 9.00 -18.45 23.45
CA GLY A 198 10.27 -19.17 23.61
C GLY A 198 10.08 -20.68 23.61
N VAL A 199 11.02 -21.40 23.00
CA VAL A 199 11.07 -22.86 23.06
C VAL A 199 11.44 -23.27 24.48
N ALA A 200 10.53 -23.91 25.20
CA ALA A 200 10.86 -24.58 26.45
C ALA A 200 11.53 -25.93 26.13
N GLU A 201 12.78 -26.09 26.52
CA GLU A 201 13.42 -27.41 26.52
C GLU A 201 12.78 -28.26 27.62
N VAL A 202 12.20 -29.39 27.24
CA VAL A 202 11.71 -30.39 28.20
C VAL A 202 12.85 -31.37 28.42
N GLU A 203 13.46 -31.36 29.61
CA GLU A 203 14.44 -32.39 29.99
C GLU A 203 13.78 -33.76 29.94
N GLY A 204 14.32 -34.66 29.12
CA GLY A 204 13.82 -36.03 29.02
C GLY A 204 14.10 -36.80 30.31
N THR A 205 13.04 -37.21 31.00
CA THR A 205 13.06 -38.20 32.10
C THR A 205 13.25 -39.62 31.60
#